data_AF-A0A7K0EDN0-F1
#
_entry.id   AF-A0A7K0EDN0-F1
#
_cell.length_a   1.000
_cell.length_b   1.000
_cell.length_c   1.000
_cell.angle_alpha   90.00
_cell.angle_beta   90.00
_cell.angle_gamma   90.00
#
_symmetry.space_group_name_H-M   'P 1'
#
loop_
_entity.id
_entity.type
_entity.pdbx_description
1 polymer ?
#
loop_
_entity_poly.entity_id
_entity_poly.type
_entity_poly.pdbx_seq_one_letter_code
_entity_poly.pdbx_strand_id
1 'polypeptide(L)'
;MLPVLLFALRRRFINYFKNAESIAGLVLQIVYLVTLALGAGVAGWLIDVAATNDRVGINPVHLILTVNGFVCGTWAFMEFFPAYQQRSKLVSSAFPIRFRELWLANVFYDIFTVSFVGTVIPYFILNVFSNTYTNLHLVCSLLLLGNVMVFVQLVKAFLESAHRKQVLFLISWLLLSLTIGFLVWHWRLQNTTLSGALTLGLVSQCTLLYFVDRATEEQKDTMSSVLRISILSPVYTAFINNAKARKAFAFGVLMKAIFLSLTGKTLTSEFLMTNLVFMLYVSPLILFTYVANNSWGFFPALWINRALGKRSEIYRMYLQLIALPLLIDLIVTIGVLIFLRRLNLEFALFYLIITLLLILNGLIFSLYKAFFVHNSLNFGQVKNNVNGWSILSAFILIILTALALKTVVTTLLLCFGLSAVVWYLFGRFLPGDKDLIYKTYESVFKNRG
;
A
#
# COMPACT_ATOMS: atom_id res chain seq x y z
N MET A 1 15.06 21.99 -17.10
CA MET A 1 14.54 20.86 -16.28
C MET A 1 15.22 19.51 -16.55
N LEU A 2 15.49 19.13 -17.80
CA LEU A 2 16.14 17.83 -18.12
C LEU A 2 17.44 17.53 -17.33
N PRO A 3 18.40 18.47 -17.15
CA PRO A 3 19.61 18.19 -16.39
C PRO A 3 19.34 17.86 -14.92
N VAL A 4 18.35 18.54 -14.31
CA VAL A 4 17.93 18.31 -12.93
C VAL A 4 17.28 16.93 -12.79
N LEU A 5 16.43 16.55 -13.74
CA LEU A 5 15.81 15.22 -13.78
C LEU A 5 16.87 14.13 -13.91
N LEU A 6 17.79 14.26 -14.87
CA LEU A 6 18.88 13.28 -15.07
C LEU A 6 19.79 13.17 -13.84
N PHE A 7 20.13 14.30 -13.22
CA PHE A 7 20.88 14.31 -11.96
C PHE A 7 20.13 13.59 -10.84
N ALA A 8 18.84 13.86 -10.68
CA ALA A 8 18.00 13.22 -9.66
C ALA A 8 17.86 11.71 -9.89
N LEU A 9 17.62 11.28 -11.13
CA LEU A 9 17.56 9.87 -11.49
C LEU A 9 18.90 9.19 -11.24
N ARG A 10 20.01 9.76 -11.72
CA ARG A 10 21.36 9.25 -11.46
C ARG A 10 21.61 9.07 -9.97
N ARG A 11 21.29 10.08 -9.15
CA ARG A 11 21.46 10.03 -7.70
C ARG A 11 20.60 8.93 -7.07
N ARG A 12 19.36 8.73 -7.55
CA ARG A 12 18.46 7.68 -7.05
C ARG A 12 19.03 6.28 -7.26
N PHE A 13 19.57 6.01 -8.46
CA PHE A 13 20.20 4.72 -8.76
C PHE A 13 21.53 4.52 -8.04
N ILE A 14 22.39 5.54 -7.99
CA ILE A 14 23.65 5.46 -7.23
C ILE A 14 23.37 5.20 -5.75
N ASN A 15 22.41 5.91 -5.16
CA ASN A 15 22.04 5.71 -3.77
C ASN A 15 21.48 4.31 -3.49
N TYR A 16 20.83 3.65 -4.46
CA TYR A 16 20.33 2.30 -4.25
C TYR A 16 21.46 1.31 -3.93
N PHE A 17 22.56 1.38 -4.69
CA PHE A 17 23.73 0.53 -4.47
C PHE A 17 24.63 1.05 -3.34
N LYS A 18 24.78 2.38 -3.21
CA LYS A 18 25.65 3.01 -2.21
C LYS A 18 25.07 2.98 -0.79
N ASN A 19 23.75 3.01 -0.65
CA ASN A 19 23.06 2.95 0.65
C ASN A 19 22.72 1.52 1.09
N ALA A 20 23.34 0.49 0.50
CA ALA A 20 23.40 -0.79 1.17
C ALA A 20 24.28 -0.60 2.42
N GLU A 21 23.64 -0.23 3.54
CA GLU A 21 24.31 0.12 4.82
C GLU A 21 25.19 -1.03 5.36
N SER A 22 25.07 -2.22 4.76
CA SER A 22 25.90 -3.40 5.05
C SER A 22 26.19 -4.20 3.77
N ILE A 23 27.28 -4.97 3.79
CA ILE A 23 27.60 -5.98 2.77
C ILE A 23 26.42 -6.94 2.58
N ALA A 24 25.74 -7.32 3.67
CA ALA A 24 24.55 -8.16 3.62
C ALA A 24 23.40 -7.54 2.80
N GLY A 25 23.19 -6.22 2.91
CA GLY A 25 22.21 -5.50 2.10
C GLY A 25 22.53 -5.54 0.60
N LEU A 26 23.80 -5.36 0.25
CA LEU A 26 24.26 -5.43 -1.14
C LEU A 26 24.13 -6.87 -1.69
N VAL A 27 24.54 -7.87 -0.91
CA VAL A 27 24.36 -9.29 -1.27
C VAL A 27 22.89 -9.60 -1.49
N LEU A 28 21.99 -9.13 -0.63
CA LEU A 28 20.55 -9.36 -0.76
C LEU A 28 19.97 -8.69 -2.02
N GLN A 29 20.46 -7.50 -2.40
CA GLN A 29 20.08 -6.86 -3.67
C GLN A 29 20.57 -7.66 -4.89
N ILE A 30 21.81 -8.18 -4.87
CA ILE A 30 22.33 -9.03 -5.94
C ILE A 30 21.52 -10.32 -6.03
N VAL A 31 21.27 -11.00 -4.91
CA VAL A 31 20.46 -12.22 -4.85
C VAL A 31 19.05 -11.95 -5.40
N TYR A 32 18.46 -10.81 -5.07
CA TYR A 32 17.16 -10.41 -5.61
C TYR A 32 17.19 -10.26 -7.14
N LEU A 33 18.19 -9.56 -7.70
CA LEU A 33 18.36 -9.42 -9.15
C LEU A 33 18.59 -10.78 -9.85
N VAL A 34 19.40 -11.65 -9.26
CA VAL A 34 19.64 -13.01 -9.77
C VAL A 34 18.36 -13.83 -9.71
N THR A 35 17.59 -13.74 -8.63
CA THR A 35 16.31 -14.45 -8.48
C THR A 35 15.29 -13.98 -9.51
N LEU A 36 15.23 -12.67 -9.78
CA LEU A 36 14.39 -12.12 -10.85
C LEU A 36 14.81 -12.63 -12.23
N ALA A 37 16.11 -12.65 -12.52
CA ALA A 37 16.63 -13.16 -13.78
C ALA A 37 16.35 -14.66 -13.97
N LEU A 38 16.57 -15.47 -12.94
CA LEU A 38 16.24 -16.89 -12.95
C LEU A 38 14.74 -17.13 -13.10
N GLY A 39 13.90 -16.37 -12.39
CA GLY A 39 12.45 -16.44 -12.51
C GLY A 39 11.96 -16.10 -13.93
N ALA A 40 12.58 -15.10 -14.56
CA ALA A 40 12.32 -14.76 -15.96
C ALA A 40 12.74 -15.91 -16.90
N GLY A 41 13.90 -16.53 -16.68
CA GLY A 41 14.34 -17.69 -17.45
C GLY A 41 13.40 -18.89 -17.32
N VAL A 42 12.95 -19.21 -16.10
CA VAL A 42 11.97 -20.28 -15.85
C VAL A 42 10.63 -19.98 -16.52
N ALA A 43 10.14 -18.74 -16.44
CA ALA A 43 8.93 -18.33 -17.13
C ALA A 43 9.08 -18.46 -18.66
N GLY A 44 10.23 -18.08 -19.22
CA GLY A 44 10.52 -18.22 -20.64
C GLY A 44 10.53 -19.69 -21.09
N TRP A 45 11.18 -20.55 -20.32
CA TRP A 45 11.17 -21.99 -20.56
C TRP A 45 9.76 -22.58 -20.50
N LEU A 46 8.94 -22.17 -19.53
CA LEU A 46 7.54 -22.62 -19.43
C LEU A 46 6.70 -22.19 -20.64
N ILE A 47 6.93 -20.98 -21.16
CA ILE A 47 6.28 -20.48 -22.38
C ILE A 47 6.68 -21.34 -23.59
N ASP A 48 7.96 -21.66 -23.74
CA ASP A 48 8.43 -22.50 -24.84
C ASP A 48 7.93 -23.95 -24.72
N VAL A 49 7.85 -24.50 -23.51
CA VAL A 49 7.24 -25.83 -23.27
C VAL A 49 5.75 -25.82 -23.61
N ALA A 50 5.02 -24.77 -23.23
CA ALA A 50 3.60 -24.63 -23.57
C ALA A 50 3.37 -24.48 -25.09
N ALA A 51 4.35 -23.92 -25.81
CA ALA A 51 4.28 -23.76 -27.27
C ALA A 51 4.67 -25.03 -28.03
N THR A 52 5.55 -25.87 -27.48
CA THR A 52 6.11 -27.06 -28.16
C THR A 52 5.42 -28.36 -27.77
N ASN A 53 4.78 -28.42 -26.60
CA ASN A 53 4.17 -29.64 -26.08
C ASN A 53 2.64 -29.51 -26.01
N ASP A 54 1.96 -30.00 -27.05
CA ASP A 54 0.49 -30.00 -27.16
C ASP A 54 -0.21 -30.68 -25.98
N ARG A 55 0.50 -31.55 -25.24
CA ARG A 55 -0.05 -32.24 -24.05
C ARG A 55 -0.33 -31.31 -22.88
N VAL A 56 0.29 -30.13 -22.82
CA VAL A 56 0.08 -29.17 -21.72
C VAL A 56 -1.27 -28.48 -21.86
N GLY A 57 -1.85 -28.40 -23.07
CA GLY A 57 -3.18 -27.84 -23.32
C GLY A 57 -3.33 -26.35 -22.96
N ILE A 58 -2.24 -25.67 -22.59
CA ILE A 58 -2.23 -24.25 -22.23
C ILE A 58 -1.72 -23.47 -23.44
N ASN A 59 -2.54 -22.54 -23.94
CA ASN A 59 -2.11 -21.64 -25.00
C ASN A 59 -0.97 -20.72 -24.49
N PRO A 60 0.19 -20.66 -25.17
CA PRO A 60 1.35 -19.86 -24.74
C PRO A 60 1.02 -18.37 -24.62
N VAL A 61 0.11 -17.84 -25.45
CA VAL A 61 -0.33 -16.44 -25.39
C VAL A 61 -1.07 -16.16 -24.07
N HIS A 62 -1.90 -17.10 -23.61
CA HIS A 62 -2.56 -16.97 -22.31
C HIS A 62 -1.56 -17.01 -21.17
N LEU A 63 -0.54 -17.87 -21.25
CA LEU A 63 0.51 -17.92 -20.23
C LEU A 63 1.29 -16.60 -20.15
N ILE A 64 1.66 -16.01 -21.31
CA ILE A 64 2.32 -14.70 -21.38
C ILE A 64 1.45 -13.62 -20.72
N LEU A 65 0.15 -13.57 -21.06
CA LEU A 65 -0.78 -12.61 -20.47
C LEU A 65 -0.94 -12.80 -18.96
N THR A 66 -0.98 -14.05 -18.48
CA THR A 66 -1.07 -14.36 -17.05
C THR A 66 0.19 -13.93 -16.30
N VAL A 67 1.38 -14.23 -16.83
CA VAL A 67 2.66 -13.80 -16.25
C VAL A 67 2.73 -12.28 -16.19
N ASN A 68 2.38 -11.60 -17.28
CA ASN A 68 2.30 -10.14 -17.34
C ASN A 68 1.32 -9.56 -16.31
N GLY A 69 0.11 -10.11 -16.25
CA GLY A 69 -0.91 -9.68 -15.29
C GLY A 69 -0.48 -9.88 -13.85
N PHE A 70 0.22 -10.97 -13.55
CA PHE A 70 0.78 -11.24 -12.23
C PHE A 70 1.89 -10.25 -11.87
N VAL A 71 2.87 -10.04 -12.75
CA VAL A 71 3.98 -9.10 -12.52
C VAL A 71 3.46 -7.67 -12.35
N CYS A 72 2.59 -7.20 -13.25
CA CYS A 72 2.02 -5.87 -13.14
C CYS A 72 1.09 -5.73 -11.93
N GLY A 73 0.29 -6.75 -11.62
CA GLY A 73 -0.62 -6.76 -10.48
C GLY A 73 0.12 -6.76 -9.14
N THR A 74 1.19 -7.55 -9.01
CA THR A 74 2.05 -7.52 -7.82
C THR A 74 2.77 -6.19 -7.67
N TRP A 75 3.27 -5.61 -8.78
CA TRP A 75 3.86 -4.27 -8.75
C TRP A 75 2.86 -3.21 -8.26
N ALA A 76 1.65 -3.18 -8.85
CA ALA A 76 0.61 -2.25 -8.43
C ALA A 76 0.20 -2.47 -6.96
N PHE A 77 0.12 -3.73 -6.53
CA PHE A 77 -0.21 -4.07 -5.15
C PHE A 77 0.84 -3.56 -4.17
N MET A 78 2.13 -3.68 -4.48
CA MET A 78 3.24 -3.20 -3.63
C MET A 78 3.24 -1.67 -3.45
N GLU A 79 2.61 -0.91 -4.35
CA GLU A 79 2.47 0.55 -4.23
C GLU A 79 1.40 0.97 -3.20
N PHE A 80 0.46 0.07 -2.87
CA PHE A 80 -0.60 0.32 -1.88
C PHE A 80 -0.45 -0.51 -0.59
N PHE A 81 0.18 -1.68 -0.67
CA PHE A 81 0.29 -2.65 0.41
C PHE A 81 1.75 -3.06 0.66
N PRO A 82 2.19 -3.17 1.93
CA PRO A 82 1.41 -2.99 3.16
C PRO A 82 1.18 -1.53 3.54
N ALA A 83 1.84 -0.58 2.87
CA ALA A 83 1.66 0.85 3.10
C ALA A 83 1.61 1.59 1.76
N TYR A 84 0.73 2.59 1.67
CA TYR A 84 0.62 3.48 0.53
C TYR A 84 1.89 4.30 0.33
N GLN A 85 2.42 4.33 -0.90
CA GLN A 85 3.52 5.23 -1.26
C GLN A 85 2.99 6.51 -1.92
N GLN A 86 3.27 7.71 -1.39
CA GLN A 86 2.94 8.97 -2.07
C GLN A 86 3.68 9.14 -3.38
N ARG A 87 3.07 9.96 -4.23
CA ARG A 87 3.75 10.60 -5.35
C ARG A 87 4.88 11.50 -4.84
N SER A 88 6.07 11.32 -5.37
CA SER A 88 7.21 12.13 -4.99
C SER A 88 7.23 13.43 -5.78
N LYS A 89 7.47 14.55 -5.09
CA LYS A 89 7.64 15.86 -5.72
C LYS A 89 9.12 16.15 -5.78
N LEU A 90 9.70 15.95 -6.96
CA LEU A 90 11.12 16.25 -7.18
C LEU A 90 11.38 17.74 -7.00
N VAL A 91 10.46 18.56 -7.50
CA VAL A 91 10.54 20.02 -7.40
C VAL A 91 9.27 20.54 -6.75
N SER A 92 9.43 21.42 -5.77
CA SER A 92 8.32 22.08 -5.09
C SER A 92 7.55 22.96 -6.06
N SER A 93 6.23 23.01 -5.90
CA SER A 93 5.35 23.94 -6.62
C SER A 93 5.67 25.41 -6.37
N ALA A 94 6.45 25.73 -5.32
CA ALA A 94 6.88 27.08 -5.02
C ALA A 94 7.90 27.66 -6.03
N PHE A 95 8.55 26.81 -6.83
CA PHE A 95 9.51 27.28 -7.81
C PHE A 95 8.79 27.76 -9.08
N PRO A 96 9.20 28.91 -9.67
CA PRO A 96 8.54 29.52 -10.84
C PRO A 96 8.90 28.78 -12.15
N ILE A 97 8.51 27.51 -12.25
CA ILE A 97 8.77 26.64 -13.40
C ILE A 97 7.44 26.40 -14.13
N ARG A 98 7.47 26.36 -15.46
CA ARG A 98 6.27 26.05 -16.26
C ARG A 98 5.67 24.72 -15.83
N PHE A 99 4.36 24.69 -15.59
CA PHE A 99 3.64 23.50 -15.10
C PHE A 99 3.95 22.22 -15.91
N ARG A 100 4.04 22.31 -17.24
CA ARG A 100 4.35 21.16 -18.10
C ARG A 100 5.69 20.52 -17.77
N GLU A 101 6.72 21.33 -17.53
CA GLU A 101 8.06 20.82 -17.22
C GLU A 101 8.14 20.27 -15.80
N LEU A 102 7.43 20.90 -14.86
CA LEU A 102 7.28 20.44 -13.49
C LEU A 102 6.57 19.07 -13.45
N TRP A 103 5.46 18.96 -14.19
CA TRP A 103 4.66 17.74 -14.31
C TRP A 103 5.48 16.60 -14.92
N LEU A 104 6.15 16.85 -16.05
CA LEU A 104 7.03 15.85 -16.67
C LEU A 104 8.14 15.40 -15.72
N ALA A 105 8.79 16.33 -15.03
CA ALA A 105 9.86 15.99 -14.09
C ALA A 105 9.35 15.11 -12.94
N ASN A 106 8.20 15.44 -12.35
CA ASN A 106 7.61 14.65 -11.27
C ASN A 106 7.13 13.28 -11.76
N VAL A 107 6.43 13.21 -12.92
CA VAL A 107 5.95 11.95 -13.49
C VAL A 107 7.10 11.01 -13.86
N PHE A 108 8.12 11.51 -14.55
CA PHE A 108 9.28 10.69 -14.89
C PHE A 108 10.06 10.25 -13.65
N TYR A 109 10.25 11.16 -12.69
CA TYR A 109 10.90 10.80 -11.44
C TYR A 109 10.08 9.75 -10.67
N ASP A 110 8.76 9.82 -10.65
CA ASP A 110 7.91 8.82 -10.01
C ASP A 110 7.90 7.47 -10.75
N ILE A 111 7.94 7.47 -12.09
CA ILE A 111 7.93 6.24 -12.91
C ILE A 111 9.27 5.51 -12.82
N PHE A 112 10.39 6.23 -12.95
CA PHE A 112 11.73 5.64 -12.95
C PHE A 112 12.24 5.33 -11.54
N THR A 113 11.58 4.38 -10.89
CA THR A 113 12.03 3.75 -9.65
C THR A 113 12.97 2.57 -9.94
N VAL A 114 13.71 2.14 -8.93
CA VAL A 114 14.53 0.92 -9.03
C VAL A 114 13.65 -0.30 -9.27
N SER A 115 12.48 -0.35 -8.63
CA SER A 115 11.48 -1.40 -8.85
C SER A 115 10.99 -1.45 -10.30
N PHE A 116 10.76 -0.30 -10.95
CA PHE A 116 10.41 -0.26 -12.37
C PHE A 116 11.50 -0.88 -13.24
N VAL A 117 12.73 -0.39 -13.11
CA VAL A 117 13.86 -0.90 -13.91
C VAL A 117 14.09 -2.38 -13.64
N GLY A 118 14.01 -2.80 -12.37
CA GLY A 118 14.10 -4.19 -11.96
C GLY A 118 12.98 -5.08 -12.53
N THR A 119 11.80 -4.52 -12.83
CA THR A 119 10.69 -5.25 -13.47
C THR A 119 10.85 -5.29 -15.00
N VAL A 120 11.43 -4.25 -15.60
CA VAL A 120 11.67 -4.17 -17.04
C VAL A 120 12.75 -5.17 -17.50
N ILE A 121 13.82 -5.33 -16.73
CA ILE A 121 14.93 -6.25 -17.05
C ILE A 121 14.45 -7.69 -17.31
N PRO A 122 13.63 -8.32 -16.44
CA PRO A 122 13.01 -9.62 -16.69
C PRO A 122 12.31 -9.77 -18.03
N TYR A 123 11.63 -8.74 -18.55
CA TYR A 123 10.99 -8.82 -19.87
C TYR A 123 12.01 -8.89 -21.01
N PHE A 124 13.12 -8.16 -20.89
CA PHE A 124 14.22 -8.28 -21.85
C PHE A 124 14.90 -9.65 -21.77
N ILE A 125 15.08 -10.19 -20.55
CA ILE A 125 15.60 -11.55 -20.37
C ILE A 125 14.66 -12.57 -21.01
N LEU A 126 13.35 -12.47 -20.77
CA LEU A 126 12.35 -13.33 -21.41
C LEU A 126 12.45 -13.31 -22.94
N ASN A 127 12.62 -12.14 -23.54
CA ASN A 127 12.78 -11.99 -24.99
C ASN A 127 14.07 -12.58 -25.55
N VAL A 128 15.13 -12.68 -24.74
CA VAL A 128 16.40 -13.29 -25.14
C VAL A 128 16.36 -14.82 -24.98
N PHE A 129 15.70 -15.33 -23.93
CA PHE A 129 15.74 -16.74 -23.56
C PHE A 129 14.57 -17.59 -24.10
N SER A 130 13.43 -17.00 -24.45
CA SER A 130 12.28 -17.72 -25.01
C SER A 130 12.16 -17.48 -26.51
N ASN A 131 12.15 -18.56 -27.28
CA ASN A 131 11.99 -18.48 -28.73
C ASN A 131 10.55 -18.09 -29.14
N THR A 132 9.58 -18.40 -28.27
CA THR A 132 8.16 -18.10 -28.49
C THR A 132 7.83 -16.64 -28.13
N TYR A 133 8.56 -16.04 -27.19
CA TYR A 133 8.36 -14.67 -26.76
C TYR A 133 8.95 -13.67 -27.77
N THR A 134 8.15 -13.30 -28.77
CA THR A 134 8.56 -12.31 -29.79
C THR A 134 8.70 -10.88 -29.25
N ASN A 135 9.43 -10.03 -29.98
CA ASN A 135 9.56 -8.59 -29.72
C ASN A 135 8.22 -7.86 -29.57
N LEU A 136 7.16 -8.33 -30.24
CA LEU A 136 5.83 -7.74 -30.10
C LEU A 136 5.23 -8.02 -28.72
N HIS A 137 5.49 -9.21 -28.15
CA HIS A 137 5.11 -9.50 -26.76
C HIS A 137 5.90 -8.62 -25.79
N LEU A 138 7.18 -8.36 -26.05
CA LEU A 138 7.99 -7.41 -25.25
C LEU A 138 7.36 -6.02 -25.24
N VAL A 139 7.01 -5.48 -26.41
CA VAL A 139 6.34 -4.18 -26.52
C VAL A 139 5.01 -4.18 -25.77
N CYS A 140 4.18 -5.21 -25.92
CA CYS A 140 2.93 -5.33 -25.19
C CYS A 140 3.13 -5.42 -23.66
N SER A 141 4.12 -6.17 -23.18
CA SER A 141 4.47 -6.25 -21.76
C SER A 141 4.90 -4.89 -21.20
N LEU A 142 5.75 -4.16 -21.92
CA LEU A 142 6.20 -2.82 -21.51
C LEU A 142 5.06 -1.81 -21.54
N LEU A 143 4.19 -1.85 -22.54
CA LEU A 143 3.00 -1.00 -22.62
C LEU A 143 2.00 -1.32 -21.49
N LEU A 144 1.79 -2.60 -21.16
CA LEU A 144 0.93 -3.00 -20.05
C LEU A 144 1.50 -2.50 -18.72
N LEU A 145 2.79 -2.67 -18.50
CA LEU A 145 3.47 -2.15 -17.31
C LEU A 145 3.33 -0.62 -17.23
N GLY A 146 3.55 0.09 -18.34
CA GLY A 146 3.35 1.54 -18.43
C GLY A 146 1.92 1.97 -18.08
N ASN A 147 0.91 1.27 -18.60
CA ASN A 147 -0.50 1.53 -18.25
C ASN A 147 -0.73 1.34 -16.75
N VAL A 148 -0.22 0.27 -16.17
CA VAL A 148 -0.37 0.01 -14.73
C VAL A 148 0.32 1.08 -13.90
N MET A 149 1.45 1.61 -14.35
CA MET A 149 2.12 2.73 -13.67
C MET A 149 1.28 3.99 -13.66
N VAL A 150 0.80 4.41 -14.83
CA VAL A 150 -0.02 5.63 -14.92
C VAL A 150 -1.35 5.45 -14.19
N PHE A 151 -1.92 4.24 -14.23
CA PHE A 151 -3.08 3.85 -13.42
C PHE A 151 -2.80 4.04 -11.92
N VAL A 152 -1.68 3.53 -11.40
CA VAL A 152 -1.31 3.72 -10.00
C VAL A 152 -1.16 5.21 -9.69
N GLN A 153 -0.50 5.99 -10.55
CA GLN A 153 -0.35 7.44 -10.37
C GLN A 153 -1.69 8.18 -10.34
N LEU A 154 -2.66 7.76 -11.17
CA LEU A 154 -4.02 8.29 -11.16
C LEU A 154 -4.76 7.97 -9.86
N VAL A 155 -4.71 6.72 -9.39
CA VAL A 155 -5.30 6.33 -8.10
C VAL A 155 -4.70 7.16 -6.97
N LYS A 156 -3.37 7.31 -6.96
CA LYS A 156 -2.65 8.14 -6.00
C LYS A 156 -3.10 9.60 -6.08
N ALA A 157 -3.20 10.15 -7.29
CA ALA A 157 -3.69 11.50 -7.51
C ALA A 157 -5.11 11.69 -6.95
N PHE A 158 -6.03 10.73 -7.11
CA PHE A 158 -7.39 10.81 -6.56
C PHE A 158 -7.44 10.69 -5.03
N LEU A 159 -6.56 9.88 -4.44
CA LEU A 159 -6.43 9.74 -3.00
C LEU A 159 -5.87 11.02 -2.36
N GLU A 160 -4.91 11.67 -3.04
CA GLU A 160 -4.21 12.86 -2.53
C GLU A 160 -4.91 14.19 -2.82
N SER A 161 -5.55 14.33 -3.98
CA SER A 161 -6.20 15.58 -4.41
C SER A 161 -7.64 15.64 -3.92
N ALA A 162 -8.09 16.79 -3.42
CA ALA A 162 -9.49 17.07 -3.10
C ALA A 162 -9.93 18.30 -3.89
N HIS A 163 -10.65 18.09 -4.98
CA HIS A 163 -11.08 19.19 -5.84
C HIS A 163 -12.51 19.01 -6.37
N ARG A 164 -13.17 20.10 -6.75
CA ARG A 164 -14.59 20.13 -7.16
C ARG A 164 -14.92 19.19 -8.33
N LYS A 165 -13.98 19.00 -9.26
CA LYS A 165 -14.15 18.15 -10.46
C LYS A 165 -13.79 16.66 -10.26
N GLN A 166 -13.58 16.22 -9.01
CA GLN A 166 -13.01 14.89 -8.73
C GLN A 166 -13.91 13.76 -9.24
N VAL A 167 -15.23 13.92 -9.08
CA VAL A 167 -16.22 12.92 -9.54
C VAL A 167 -16.14 12.74 -11.06
N LEU A 168 -16.02 13.83 -11.82
CA LEU A 168 -15.96 13.77 -13.29
C LEU A 168 -14.70 13.04 -13.78
N PHE A 169 -13.54 13.33 -13.19
CA PHE A 169 -12.31 12.61 -13.54
C PHE A 169 -12.35 11.14 -13.11
N LEU A 170 -12.99 10.82 -11.99
CA LEU A 170 -13.17 9.44 -11.54
C LEU A 170 -14.08 8.65 -12.48
N ILE A 171 -15.20 9.23 -12.93
CA ILE A 171 -16.07 8.62 -13.96
C ILE A 171 -15.30 8.41 -15.26
N SER A 172 -14.55 9.43 -15.72
CA SER A 172 -13.75 9.35 -16.94
C SER A 172 -12.70 8.23 -16.84
N TRP A 173 -12.04 8.12 -15.70
CA TRP A 173 -11.07 7.06 -15.42
C TRP A 173 -11.69 5.67 -15.38
N LEU A 174 -12.88 5.54 -14.78
CA LEU A 174 -13.59 4.28 -14.67
C LEU A 174 -14.06 3.80 -16.05
N LEU A 175 -14.63 4.67 -16.87
CA LEU A 175 -15.00 4.36 -18.26
C LEU A 175 -13.78 3.95 -19.08
N LEU A 176 -12.67 4.67 -18.96
CA LEU A 176 -11.42 4.37 -19.64
C LEU A 176 -10.84 3.00 -19.19
N SER A 177 -10.89 2.70 -17.90
CA SER A 177 -10.43 1.41 -17.37
C SER A 177 -11.32 0.25 -17.83
N LEU A 178 -12.65 0.46 -17.88
CA LEU A 178 -13.60 -0.53 -18.39
C LEU A 178 -13.41 -0.78 -19.88
N THR A 179 -13.19 0.26 -20.68
CA THR A 179 -12.95 0.09 -22.13
C THR A 179 -11.64 -0.65 -22.40
N ILE A 180 -10.54 -0.32 -21.71
CA ILE A 180 -9.27 -1.08 -21.83
C ILE A 180 -9.47 -2.52 -21.38
N GLY A 181 -10.13 -2.75 -20.23
CA GLY A 181 -10.40 -4.10 -19.74
C GLY A 181 -11.26 -4.92 -20.70
N PHE A 182 -12.29 -4.30 -21.28
CA PHE A 182 -13.13 -4.91 -22.31
C PHE A 182 -12.33 -5.23 -23.57
N LEU A 183 -11.46 -4.33 -24.03
CA LEU A 183 -10.60 -4.57 -25.19
C LEU A 183 -9.63 -5.74 -24.93
N VAL A 184 -8.96 -5.77 -23.78
CA VAL A 184 -8.06 -6.88 -23.39
C VAL A 184 -8.83 -8.22 -23.30
N TRP A 185 -10.06 -8.19 -22.78
CA TRP A 185 -10.89 -9.39 -22.65
C TRP A 185 -11.45 -9.88 -23.98
N HIS A 186 -11.99 -8.99 -24.80
CA HIS A 186 -12.69 -9.31 -26.03
C HIS A 186 -11.71 -9.55 -27.19
N TRP A 187 -10.61 -8.80 -27.24
CA TRP A 187 -9.58 -8.90 -28.26
C TRP A 187 -8.43 -9.79 -27.78
N ARG A 188 -8.78 -10.92 -27.14
CA ARG A 188 -7.87 -12.07 -26.86
C ARG A 188 -7.10 -12.57 -28.10
N LEU A 189 -7.31 -11.97 -29.27
CA LEU A 189 -6.89 -12.36 -30.59
C LEU A 189 -6.20 -11.18 -31.28
N GLN A 190 -4.94 -11.42 -31.68
CA GLN A 190 -4.02 -10.60 -32.47
C GLN A 190 -3.21 -9.55 -31.69
N ASN A 191 -1.89 -9.78 -31.64
CA ASN A 191 -0.93 -8.98 -30.89
C ASN A 191 -0.84 -7.50 -31.35
N THR A 192 -1.16 -7.20 -32.62
CA THR A 192 -1.11 -5.84 -33.17
C THR A 192 -2.21 -4.95 -32.61
N THR A 193 -3.44 -5.46 -32.53
CA THR A 193 -4.59 -4.71 -32.03
C THR A 193 -4.48 -4.45 -30.53
N LEU A 194 -3.97 -5.43 -29.77
CA LEU A 194 -3.65 -5.28 -28.35
C LEU A 194 -2.63 -4.16 -28.11
N SER A 195 -1.54 -4.12 -28.89
CA SER A 195 -0.52 -3.07 -28.77
C SER A 195 -1.09 -1.66 -29.03
N GLY A 196 -1.97 -1.52 -30.03
CA GLY A 196 -2.66 -0.27 -30.33
C GLY A 196 -3.59 0.16 -29.20
N ALA A 197 -4.39 -0.77 -28.67
CA ALA A 197 -5.28 -0.53 -27.53
C ALA A 197 -4.51 -0.11 -26.28
N LEU A 198 -3.40 -0.78 -25.96
CA LEU A 198 -2.55 -0.43 -24.82
C LEU A 198 -1.86 0.93 -25.01
N THR A 199 -1.46 1.28 -26.23
CA THR A 199 -0.87 2.59 -26.53
C THR A 199 -1.90 3.72 -26.36
N LEU A 200 -3.10 3.53 -26.90
CA LEU A 200 -4.20 4.48 -26.73
C LEU A 200 -4.62 4.60 -25.24
N GLY A 201 -4.65 3.48 -24.53
CA GLY A 201 -4.87 3.42 -23.09
C GLY A 201 -3.82 4.25 -22.32
N LEU A 202 -2.55 4.08 -22.65
CA LEU A 202 -1.45 4.80 -22.00
C LEU A 202 -1.55 6.31 -22.24
N VAL A 203 -1.76 6.72 -23.50
CA VAL A 203 -1.90 8.13 -23.87
C VAL A 203 -3.09 8.75 -23.15
N SER A 204 -4.25 8.09 -23.18
CA SER A 204 -5.47 8.59 -22.55
C SER A 204 -5.33 8.69 -21.01
N GLN A 205 -4.71 7.71 -20.35
CA GLN A 205 -4.40 7.80 -18.92
C GLN A 205 -3.42 8.93 -18.60
N CYS A 206 -2.37 9.13 -19.41
CA CYS A 206 -1.42 10.23 -19.23
C CYS A 206 -2.10 11.59 -19.36
N THR A 207 -2.97 11.75 -20.35
CA THR A 207 -3.73 13.00 -20.54
C THR A 207 -4.66 13.26 -19.35
N LEU A 208 -5.34 12.24 -18.85
CA LEU A 208 -6.20 12.37 -17.67
C LEU A 208 -5.39 12.77 -16.43
N LEU A 209 -4.23 12.14 -16.22
CA LEU A 209 -3.33 12.46 -15.10
C LEU A 209 -2.86 13.93 -15.18
N TYR A 210 -2.50 14.39 -16.38
CA TYR A 210 -2.13 15.79 -16.62
C TYR A 210 -3.26 16.76 -16.21
N PHE A 211 -4.51 16.47 -16.58
CA PHE A 211 -5.66 17.32 -16.22
C PHE A 211 -5.99 17.29 -14.72
N VAL A 212 -5.88 16.12 -14.07
CA VAL A 212 -6.08 15.99 -12.62
C VAL A 212 -5.03 16.80 -11.85
N ASP A 213 -3.76 16.69 -12.24
CA ASP A 213 -2.67 17.43 -11.58
C ASP A 213 -2.80 18.93 -11.80
N ARG A 214 -3.18 19.36 -13.00
CA ARG A 214 -3.41 20.78 -13.31
C ARG A 214 -4.54 21.37 -12.46
N ALA A 215 -5.67 20.65 -12.36
CA ALA A 215 -6.81 21.09 -11.55
C ALA A 215 -6.46 21.17 -10.05
N THR A 216 -5.55 20.30 -9.58
CA THR A 216 -5.09 20.31 -8.19
C THR A 216 -4.19 21.51 -7.90
N GLU A 217 -3.38 21.94 -8.86
CA GLU A 217 -2.49 23.09 -8.70
C GLU A 217 -3.28 24.41 -8.64
N GLU A 218 -4.24 24.60 -9.55
CA GLU A 218 -5.10 25.80 -9.62
C GLU A 218 -5.87 26.06 -8.31
N GLN A 219 -6.16 25.02 -7.52
CA GLN A 219 -6.88 25.14 -6.25
C GLN A 219 -5.96 25.54 -5.07
N LYS A 220 -4.66 25.23 -5.12
CA LYS A 220 -3.74 25.61 -4.02
C LYS A 220 -3.57 27.11 -3.93
N ASP A 221 -3.65 27.81 -5.06
CA ASP A 221 -3.55 29.26 -5.12
C ASP A 221 -4.77 29.96 -4.52
N THR A 222 -5.90 29.25 -4.36
CA THR A 222 -7.15 29.81 -3.81
C THR A 222 -7.38 29.49 -2.34
N MET A 223 -6.62 28.57 -1.74
CA MET A 223 -6.89 28.06 -0.39
C MET A 223 -5.85 28.50 0.65
N SER A 224 -5.65 29.80 0.80
CA SER A 224 -5.03 30.41 1.98
C SER A 224 -6.11 30.87 2.96
N SER A 225 -6.79 29.95 3.64
CA SER A 225 -7.75 30.30 4.68
C SER A 225 -7.43 29.61 6.01
N VAL A 226 -6.83 30.42 6.89
CA VAL A 226 -7.11 30.62 8.32
C VAL A 226 -7.63 29.39 9.08
N LEU A 227 -6.76 28.87 9.96
CA LEU A 227 -7.14 27.96 11.04
C LEU A 227 -8.17 28.62 11.96
N ARG A 228 -9.42 28.15 11.94
CA ARG A 228 -10.30 28.17 13.11
C ARG A 228 -10.21 26.81 13.79
N ILE A 229 -9.41 26.71 14.84
CA ILE A 229 -9.44 25.57 15.76
C ILE A 229 -10.57 25.87 16.75
N SER A 230 -11.78 25.39 16.47
CA SER A 230 -12.81 25.24 17.49
C SER A 230 -12.68 23.88 18.17
N ILE A 231 -13.18 23.80 19.41
CA ILE A 231 -13.16 22.64 20.30
C ILE A 231 -13.96 21.48 19.66
N LEU A 232 -13.32 20.73 18.76
CA LEU A 232 -13.91 19.60 18.07
C LEU A 232 -13.32 18.30 18.62
N SER A 233 -14.18 17.26 18.73
CA SER A 233 -13.78 15.93 19.21
C SER A 233 -12.53 15.42 18.47
N PRO A 234 -11.58 14.74 19.15
CA PRO A 234 -10.41 14.13 18.52
C PRO A 234 -10.78 13.19 17.38
N VAL A 235 -11.91 12.48 17.48
CA VAL A 235 -12.43 11.61 16.42
C VAL A 235 -12.87 12.43 15.22
N TYR A 236 -13.53 13.56 15.47
CA TYR A 236 -14.00 14.44 14.42
C TYR A 236 -12.83 15.08 13.68
N THR A 237 -11.84 15.59 14.39
CA THR A 237 -10.68 16.24 13.76
C THR A 237 -9.78 15.24 13.03
N ALA A 238 -9.52 14.08 13.65
CA ALA A 238 -8.66 13.05 13.07
C ALA A 238 -9.32 12.36 11.88
N PHE A 239 -10.56 11.86 12.02
CA PHE A 239 -11.20 11.03 10.99
C PHE A 239 -12.24 11.79 10.17
N ILE A 240 -13.21 12.44 10.81
CA ILE A 240 -14.38 12.99 10.11
C ILE A 240 -14.04 14.25 9.31
N ASN A 241 -13.15 15.11 9.77
CA ASN A 241 -12.77 16.36 9.10
C ASN A 241 -11.59 16.15 8.13
N ASN A 242 -10.78 15.12 8.36
CA ASN A 242 -9.62 14.83 7.54
C ASN A 242 -10.00 14.08 6.26
N ALA A 243 -10.12 14.80 5.15
CA ALA A 243 -10.46 14.20 3.84
C ALA A 243 -9.50 13.08 3.43
N LYS A 244 -8.22 13.15 3.79
CA LYS A 244 -7.23 12.10 3.47
C LYS A 244 -7.52 10.82 4.26
N ALA A 245 -7.81 10.94 5.56
CA ALA A 245 -8.17 9.79 6.39
C ALA A 245 -9.44 9.09 5.88
N ARG A 246 -10.47 9.87 5.52
CA ARG A 246 -11.71 9.33 4.93
C ARG A 246 -11.46 8.59 3.62
N LYS A 247 -10.64 9.15 2.72
CA LYS A 247 -10.30 8.53 1.44
C LYS A 247 -9.47 7.27 1.61
N ALA A 248 -8.46 7.29 2.48
CA ALA A 248 -7.65 6.12 2.79
C ALA A 248 -8.52 5.00 3.40
N PHE A 249 -9.43 5.35 4.32
CA PHE A 249 -10.35 4.39 4.91
C PHE A 249 -11.32 3.82 3.87
N ALA A 250 -11.97 4.66 3.06
CA ALA A 250 -12.88 4.21 2.01
C ALA A 250 -12.20 3.28 0.99
N PHE A 251 -10.97 3.61 0.58
CA PHE A 251 -10.16 2.75 -0.28
C PHE A 251 -9.82 1.42 0.41
N GLY A 252 -9.37 1.46 1.67
CA GLY A 252 -9.05 0.26 2.43
C GLY A 252 -10.24 -0.69 2.57
N VAL A 253 -11.42 -0.15 2.89
CA VAL A 253 -12.69 -0.88 2.98
C VAL A 253 -13.10 -1.46 1.62
N LEU A 254 -12.98 -0.68 0.53
CA LEU A 254 -13.29 -1.16 -0.82
C LEU A 254 -12.38 -2.33 -1.21
N MET A 255 -11.07 -2.20 -1.02
CA MET A 255 -10.11 -3.27 -1.30
C MET A 255 -10.41 -4.51 -0.45
N LYS A 256 -10.74 -4.33 0.84
CA LYS A 256 -11.16 -5.42 1.71
C LYS A 256 -12.37 -6.17 1.15
N ALA A 257 -13.42 -5.44 0.77
CA ALA A 257 -14.64 -6.04 0.22
C ALA A 257 -14.38 -6.82 -1.07
N ILE A 258 -13.55 -6.27 -1.98
CA ILE A 258 -13.15 -6.94 -3.23
C ILE A 258 -12.37 -8.23 -2.92
N PHE A 259 -11.32 -8.15 -2.11
CA PHE A 259 -10.49 -9.32 -1.80
C PHE A 259 -11.25 -10.40 -1.03
N LEU A 260 -12.09 -10.02 -0.07
CA LEU A 260 -12.91 -10.97 0.69
C LEU A 260 -13.95 -11.65 -0.21
N SER A 261 -14.52 -10.92 -1.17
CA SER A 261 -15.44 -11.48 -2.17
C SER A 261 -14.77 -12.44 -3.15
N LEU A 262 -13.53 -12.14 -3.57
CA LEU A 262 -12.76 -13.00 -4.48
C LEU A 262 -12.30 -14.27 -3.77
N THR A 263 -11.65 -14.12 -2.62
CA THR A 263 -11.11 -15.24 -1.83
C THR A 263 -12.21 -16.15 -1.28
N GLY A 264 -13.37 -15.57 -0.92
CA GLY A 264 -14.53 -16.31 -0.45
C GLY A 264 -15.16 -17.26 -1.49
N LYS A 265 -14.98 -16.97 -2.79
CA LYS A 265 -15.46 -17.81 -3.90
C LYS A 265 -14.48 -18.92 -4.28
N THR A 266 -13.19 -18.74 -4.03
CA THR A 266 -12.12 -19.67 -4.45
C THR A 266 -11.75 -20.71 -3.40
N LEU A 267 -12.41 -20.71 -2.24
CA LEU A 267 -12.20 -21.70 -1.18
C LEU A 267 -12.82 -23.06 -1.57
N THR A 268 -12.08 -23.83 -2.37
CA THR A 268 -12.16 -25.29 -2.37
C THR A 268 -11.41 -25.84 -1.15
N SER A 269 -11.86 -26.96 -0.61
CA SER A 269 -11.58 -27.45 0.75
C SER A 269 -10.13 -27.80 1.08
N GLU A 270 -9.18 -27.71 0.14
CA GLU A 270 -7.88 -28.39 0.29
C GLU A 270 -6.63 -27.51 0.39
N PHE A 271 -6.73 -26.17 0.36
CA PHE A 271 -5.56 -25.31 0.56
C PHE A 271 -5.57 -24.57 1.90
N LEU A 272 -4.67 -25.01 2.79
CA LEU A 272 -4.38 -24.44 4.10
C LEU A 272 -3.97 -22.94 4.02
N MET A 273 -3.35 -22.54 2.90
CA MET A 273 -2.96 -21.15 2.62
C MET A 273 -4.14 -20.26 2.21
N THR A 274 -5.14 -20.79 1.50
CA THR A 274 -6.34 -20.02 1.09
C THR A 274 -7.13 -19.56 2.30
N ASN A 275 -7.19 -20.39 3.35
CA ASN A 275 -7.79 -20.00 4.64
C ASN A 275 -7.03 -18.86 5.33
N LEU A 276 -5.69 -18.83 5.24
CA LEU A 276 -4.88 -17.79 5.86
C LEU A 276 -5.07 -16.44 5.15
N VAL A 277 -5.06 -16.45 3.81
CA VAL A 277 -5.34 -15.24 3.00
C VAL A 277 -6.73 -14.71 3.29
N PHE A 278 -7.73 -15.59 3.37
CA PHE A 278 -9.10 -15.21 3.75
C PHE A 278 -9.13 -14.57 5.15
N MET A 279 -8.45 -15.17 6.14
CA MET A 279 -8.39 -14.63 7.50
C MET A 279 -7.67 -13.27 7.58
N LEU A 280 -6.63 -13.03 6.75
CA LEU A 280 -6.00 -11.71 6.66
C LEU A 280 -7.02 -10.63 6.28
N TYR A 281 -7.90 -10.92 5.31
CA TYR A 281 -8.94 -9.99 4.87
C TYR A 281 -10.18 -9.97 5.76
N VAL A 282 -10.43 -10.98 6.60
CA VAL A 282 -11.46 -10.89 7.65
C VAL A 282 -11.00 -9.93 8.75
N SER A 283 -9.72 -9.98 9.13
CA SER A 283 -9.17 -9.14 10.19
C SER A 283 -9.26 -7.63 9.88
N PRO A 284 -9.27 -6.73 10.88
CA PRO A 284 -9.19 -5.29 10.67
C PRO A 284 -7.76 -4.82 10.34
N LEU A 285 -6.90 -5.68 9.76
CA LEU A 285 -5.49 -5.37 9.48
C LEU A 285 -5.31 -4.07 8.70
N ILE A 286 -6.14 -3.85 7.68
CA ILE A 286 -6.09 -2.65 6.82
C ILE A 286 -6.33 -1.40 7.66
N LEU A 287 -7.24 -1.44 8.64
CA LEU A 287 -7.47 -0.31 9.54
C LEU A 287 -6.19 0.04 10.32
N PHE A 288 -5.50 -0.93 10.90
CA PHE A 288 -4.34 -0.69 11.75
C PHE A 288 -3.05 -0.41 10.97
N THR A 289 -2.82 -1.10 9.86
CA THR A 289 -1.58 -0.98 9.08
C THR A 289 -1.62 0.10 8.02
N TYR A 290 -2.80 0.32 7.42
CA TYR A 290 -2.97 1.27 6.32
C TYR A 290 -3.64 2.56 6.81
N VAL A 291 -4.79 2.52 7.47
CA VAL A 291 -5.52 3.76 7.82
C VAL A 291 -4.89 4.46 9.02
N ALA A 292 -4.67 3.76 10.13
CA ALA A 292 -4.17 4.34 11.37
C ALA A 292 -2.72 4.84 11.22
N ASN A 293 -1.84 4.01 10.67
CA ASN A 293 -0.44 4.36 10.45
C ASN A 293 -0.25 5.54 9.49
N ASN A 294 -1.08 5.65 8.45
CA ASN A 294 -0.93 6.72 7.45
C ASN A 294 -1.77 7.97 7.76
N SER A 295 -2.81 7.90 8.60
CA SER A 295 -3.65 9.07 8.88
C SER A 295 -3.22 9.78 10.15
N TRP A 296 -3.01 9.02 11.23
CA TRP A 296 -2.80 9.55 12.59
C TRP A 296 -1.63 8.89 13.29
N GLY A 297 -0.69 8.34 12.50
CA GLY A 297 0.35 7.41 12.92
C GLY A 297 0.90 7.71 14.30
N PHE A 298 0.78 6.70 15.18
CA PHE A 298 1.31 6.71 16.55
C PHE A 298 1.06 8.01 17.32
N PHE A 299 -0.22 8.42 17.32
CA PHE A 299 -0.80 9.57 18.03
C PHE A 299 0.22 10.37 18.86
N PRO A 300 0.90 11.35 18.25
CA PRO A 300 1.77 12.25 19.00
C PRO A 300 1.00 12.92 20.14
N ALA A 301 -0.29 13.19 19.93
CA ALA A 301 -1.20 13.67 20.96
C ALA A 301 -1.36 12.69 22.15
N LEU A 302 -1.39 11.37 21.93
CA LEU A 302 -1.41 10.41 23.04
C LEU A 302 -0.07 10.35 23.76
N TRP A 303 1.05 10.52 23.06
CA TRP A 303 2.36 10.61 23.68
C TRP A 303 2.53 11.91 24.49
N ILE A 304 2.07 13.05 23.95
CA ILE A 304 2.05 14.36 24.63
C ILE A 304 1.10 14.31 25.84
N ASN A 305 -0.11 13.77 25.67
CA ASN A 305 -1.06 13.59 26.77
C ASN A 305 -0.60 12.51 27.76
N ARG A 306 0.28 11.59 27.37
CA ARG A 306 0.97 10.69 28.32
C ARG A 306 1.98 11.45 29.18
N ALA A 307 2.68 12.41 28.59
CA ALA A 307 3.63 13.24 29.33
C ALA A 307 2.94 14.24 30.26
N LEU A 308 1.75 14.74 29.90
CA LEU A 308 1.09 15.87 30.58
C LEU A 308 -0.22 15.53 31.30
N GLY A 309 -0.89 14.43 30.95
CA GLY A 309 -2.27 14.12 31.36
C GLY A 309 -2.44 12.82 32.16
N LYS A 310 -3.69 12.50 32.52
CA LYS A 310 -4.03 11.29 33.28
C LYS A 310 -4.01 10.05 32.38
N ARG A 311 -3.46 8.94 32.88
CA ARG A 311 -3.35 7.67 32.12
C ARG A 311 -4.69 7.16 31.57
N SER A 312 -5.77 7.33 32.31
CA SER A 312 -7.13 6.93 31.90
C SER A 312 -7.64 7.67 30.66
N GLU A 313 -7.25 8.94 30.50
CA GLU A 313 -7.68 9.78 29.37
C GLU A 313 -7.01 9.35 28.06
N ILE A 314 -5.78 8.81 28.14
CA ILE A 314 -5.03 8.27 27.00
C ILE A 314 -5.75 7.06 26.40
N TYR A 315 -6.15 6.09 27.24
CA TYR A 315 -6.87 4.90 26.78
C TYR A 315 -8.23 5.26 26.21
N ARG A 316 -8.95 6.17 26.87
CA ARG A 316 -10.25 6.67 26.38
C ARG A 316 -10.11 7.35 25.02
N MET A 317 -9.10 8.21 24.85
CA MET A 317 -8.87 8.92 23.60
C MET A 317 -8.47 7.98 22.46
N TYR A 318 -7.60 6.99 22.73
CA TYR A 318 -7.23 5.97 21.74
C TYR A 318 -8.43 5.14 21.29
N LEU A 319 -9.22 4.62 22.25
CA LEU A 319 -10.40 3.81 21.95
C LEU A 319 -11.48 4.60 21.22
N GLN A 320 -11.73 5.86 21.63
CA GLN A 320 -12.69 6.73 20.94
C GLN A 320 -12.32 6.94 19.47
N LEU A 321 -11.03 7.04 19.17
CA LEU A 321 -10.55 7.34 17.84
C LEU A 321 -10.61 6.12 16.90
N ILE A 322 -10.38 4.91 17.42
CA ILE A 322 -10.49 3.67 16.64
C ILE A 322 -11.92 3.12 16.59
N ALA A 323 -12.77 3.42 17.57
CA ALA A 323 -14.11 2.83 17.68
C ALA A 323 -14.97 3.00 16.42
N LEU A 324 -15.05 4.22 15.87
CA LEU A 324 -15.88 4.47 14.70
C LEU A 324 -15.36 3.77 13.44
N PRO A 325 -14.08 3.91 13.03
CA PRO A 325 -13.52 3.14 11.92
C PRO A 325 -13.65 1.62 12.09
N LEU A 326 -13.47 1.11 13.31
CA LEU A 326 -13.58 -0.31 13.62
C LEU A 326 -15.02 -0.82 13.51
N LEU A 327 -16.01 -0.02 13.94
CA LEU A 327 -17.43 -0.34 13.78
C LEU A 327 -17.81 -0.44 12.31
N ILE A 328 -17.33 0.48 11.47
CA ILE A 328 -17.59 0.45 10.03
C ILE A 328 -16.91 -0.77 9.39
N ASP A 329 -15.66 -1.08 9.76
CA ASP A 329 -14.96 -2.27 9.27
C ASP A 329 -15.67 -3.57 9.67
N LEU A 330 -16.20 -3.65 10.90
CA LEU A 330 -17.00 -4.77 11.39
C LEU A 330 -18.28 -4.95 10.56
N ILE A 331 -19.04 -3.87 10.34
CA ILE A 331 -20.27 -3.90 9.54
C ILE A 331 -19.99 -4.41 8.13
N VAL A 332 -18.93 -3.92 7.49
CA VAL A 332 -18.54 -4.36 6.14
C VAL A 332 -18.14 -5.83 6.14
N THR A 333 -17.30 -6.24 7.10
CA THR A 333 -16.81 -7.63 7.19
C THR A 333 -17.97 -8.60 7.40
N ILE A 334 -18.86 -8.33 8.36
CA ILE A 334 -20.05 -9.14 8.61
C ILE A 334 -20.97 -9.13 7.40
N GLY A 335 -21.23 -7.96 6.80
CA GLY A 335 -22.09 -7.84 5.63
C GLY A 335 -21.64 -8.70 4.45
N VAL A 336 -20.34 -8.68 4.14
CA VAL A 336 -19.77 -9.52 3.06
C VAL A 336 -19.78 -11.00 3.45
N LEU A 337 -19.49 -11.36 4.70
CA LEU A 337 -19.56 -12.76 5.16
C LEU A 337 -20.98 -13.34 5.11
N ILE A 338 -22.00 -12.54 5.45
CA ILE A 338 -23.41 -12.92 5.32
C ILE A 338 -23.75 -13.12 3.84
N PHE A 339 -23.37 -12.19 2.98
CA PHE A 339 -23.61 -12.28 1.53
C PHE A 339 -23.00 -13.56 0.93
N LEU A 340 -21.80 -13.94 1.37
CA LEU A 340 -21.13 -15.18 0.95
C LEU A 340 -21.67 -16.44 1.63
N ARG A 341 -22.60 -16.33 2.59
CA ARG A 341 -23.07 -17.42 3.47
C ARG A 341 -21.94 -18.15 4.21
N ARG A 342 -20.93 -17.39 4.65
CA ARG A 342 -19.73 -17.89 5.34
C ARG A 342 -19.60 -17.38 6.78
N LEU A 343 -20.63 -16.73 7.33
CA LEU A 343 -20.60 -16.29 8.72
C LEU A 343 -20.65 -17.52 9.65
N ASN A 344 -19.52 -17.82 10.30
CA ASN A 344 -19.40 -18.88 11.31
C ASN A 344 -18.91 -18.26 12.64
N LEU A 345 -19.22 -18.93 13.75
CA LEU A 345 -18.79 -18.53 15.09
C LEU A 345 -17.27 -18.39 15.19
N GLU A 346 -16.53 -19.29 14.53
CA GLU A 346 -15.07 -19.24 14.45
C GLU A 346 -14.55 -17.92 13.87
N PHE A 347 -15.16 -17.42 12.78
CA PHE A 347 -14.75 -16.16 12.17
C PHE A 347 -15.13 -14.95 13.03
N ALA A 348 -16.25 -15.01 13.74
CA ALA A 348 -16.64 -13.98 14.69
C ALA A 348 -15.66 -13.89 15.88
N LEU A 349 -15.29 -15.05 16.44
CA LEU A 349 -14.29 -15.15 17.51
C LEU A 349 -12.91 -14.72 17.03
N PHE A 350 -12.49 -15.16 15.84
CA PHE A 350 -11.25 -14.71 15.20
C PHE A 350 -11.21 -13.19 15.09
N TYR A 351 -12.25 -12.58 14.51
CA TYR A 351 -12.34 -11.13 14.36
C TYR A 351 -12.23 -10.41 15.71
N LEU A 352 -12.95 -10.89 16.73
CA LEU A 352 -12.95 -10.27 18.06
C LEU A 352 -11.57 -10.35 18.72
N ILE A 353 -10.95 -11.53 18.73
CA ILE A 353 -9.63 -11.74 19.32
C ILE A 353 -8.59 -10.89 18.59
N ILE A 354 -8.52 -10.99 17.26
CA ILE A 354 -7.50 -10.27 16.49
C ILE A 354 -7.67 -8.76 16.58
N THR A 355 -8.90 -8.26 16.65
CA THR A 355 -9.19 -6.85 16.89
C THR A 355 -8.60 -6.39 18.22
N LEU A 356 -8.81 -7.15 19.29
CA LEU A 356 -8.27 -6.85 20.61
C LEU A 356 -6.73 -6.81 20.60
N LEU A 357 -6.11 -7.78 19.93
CA LEU A 357 -4.65 -7.84 19.79
C LEU A 357 -4.09 -6.68 18.96
N LEU A 358 -4.76 -6.30 17.87
CA LEU A 358 -4.34 -5.18 17.04
C LEU A 358 -4.55 -3.82 17.74
N ILE A 359 -5.62 -3.67 18.55
CA ILE A 359 -5.82 -2.51 19.43
C ILE A 359 -4.65 -2.37 20.40
N LEU A 360 -4.27 -3.46 21.08
CA LEU A 360 -3.15 -3.48 22.02
C LEU A 360 -1.81 -3.19 21.33
N ASN A 361 -1.56 -3.81 20.18
CA ASN A 361 -0.37 -3.59 19.38
C ASN A 361 -0.24 -2.11 18.97
N GLY A 362 -1.31 -1.54 18.40
CA GLY A 362 -1.32 -0.13 18.01
C GLY A 362 -1.16 0.83 19.20
N LEU A 363 -1.70 0.48 20.37
CA LEU A 363 -1.54 1.27 21.60
C LEU A 363 -0.09 1.23 22.09
N ILE A 364 0.53 0.05 22.17
CA ILE A 364 1.93 -0.13 22.58
C ILE A 364 2.83 0.72 21.69
N PHE A 365 2.69 0.61 20.36
CA PHE A 365 3.53 1.39 19.46
C PHE A 365 3.24 2.89 19.50
N SER A 366 1.99 3.30 19.77
CA SER A 366 1.63 4.72 19.97
C SER A 366 2.24 5.31 21.25
N LEU A 367 2.44 4.49 22.27
CA LEU A 367 3.07 4.90 23.54
C LEU A 367 4.60 4.83 23.46
N TYR A 368 5.15 3.86 22.73
CA TYR A 368 6.59 3.60 22.63
C TYR A 368 7.33 4.74 21.92
N LYS A 369 6.74 5.31 20.87
CA LYS A 369 7.40 6.37 20.10
C LYS A 369 6.39 7.34 19.51
N ALA A 370 6.56 8.63 19.79
CA ALA A 370 5.85 9.68 19.07
C ALA A 370 6.42 9.77 17.66
N PHE A 371 5.65 9.31 16.67
CA PHE A 371 5.96 9.57 15.27
C PHE A 371 5.02 10.64 14.77
N PHE A 372 5.55 11.84 14.55
CA PHE A 372 4.78 12.85 13.85
C PHE A 372 4.79 12.53 12.36
N VAL A 373 3.64 12.18 11.81
CA VAL A 373 3.49 11.93 10.38
C VAL A 373 3.45 13.29 9.65
N HIS A 374 4.62 13.93 9.50
CA HIS A 374 4.75 15.33 9.01
C HIS A 374 4.12 15.57 7.64
N ASN A 375 4.14 14.57 6.77
CA ASN A 375 3.12 14.42 5.75
C ASN A 375 2.56 13.03 5.97
N SER A 376 1.24 12.94 6.14
CA SER A 376 0.49 11.69 6.33
C SER A 376 0.96 10.54 5.43
N LEU A 377 1.66 10.83 4.32
CA LEU A 377 2.25 9.83 3.46
C LEU A 377 3.61 10.22 2.78
N ASN A 378 4.59 10.94 3.37
CA ASN A 378 5.84 11.27 2.62
C ASN A 378 6.81 10.07 2.41
N PHE A 379 6.98 9.53 1.20
CA PHE A 379 7.94 8.42 0.93
C PHE A 379 9.03 8.73 -0.10
N GLY A 380 9.37 10.00 -0.30
CA GLY A 380 10.58 10.37 -1.06
C GLY A 380 11.90 9.87 -0.44
N GLN A 381 11.84 9.30 0.77
CA GLN A 381 12.96 8.68 1.46
C GLN A 381 12.57 7.24 1.82
N VAL A 382 13.47 6.29 1.59
CA VAL A 382 13.38 4.87 2.04
C VAL A 382 13.21 4.74 3.57
N LYS A 383 13.27 5.85 4.32
CA LYS A 383 12.74 5.93 5.68
C LYS A 383 11.22 5.81 5.63
N ASN A 384 10.72 4.59 5.74
CA ASN A 384 9.32 4.31 5.97
C ASN A 384 8.78 5.20 7.10
N ASN A 385 7.77 6.05 6.80
CA ASN A 385 7.00 6.75 7.84
C ASN A 385 6.16 5.78 8.68
N VAL A 386 6.06 4.51 8.26
CA VAL A 386 5.38 3.45 8.98
C VAL A 386 6.41 2.59 9.72
N ASN A 387 6.14 2.29 10.98
CA ASN A 387 7.00 1.41 11.74
C ASN A 387 6.88 -0.04 11.21
N GLY A 388 7.88 -0.50 10.45
CA GLY A 388 7.92 -1.85 9.89
C GLY A 388 7.74 -2.95 10.95
N TRP A 389 8.22 -2.70 12.18
CA TRP A 389 8.01 -3.62 13.32
C TRP A 389 6.54 -3.73 13.73
N SER A 390 5.77 -2.63 13.63
CA SER A 390 4.33 -2.65 13.92
C SER A 390 3.53 -3.40 12.85
N ILE A 391 3.96 -3.31 11.59
CA ILE A 391 3.36 -4.09 10.50
C ILE A 391 3.69 -5.57 10.69
N LEU A 392 4.97 -5.90 10.90
CA LEU A 392 5.42 -7.27 11.12
C LEU A 392 4.73 -7.91 12.33
N SER A 393 4.62 -7.19 13.46
CA SER A 393 3.93 -7.70 14.64
C SER A 393 2.45 -7.93 14.37
N ALA A 394 1.78 -7.05 13.61
CA ALA A 394 0.38 -7.24 13.22
C ALA A 394 0.19 -8.51 12.37
N PHE A 395 1.08 -8.76 11.40
CA PHE A 395 1.04 -10.00 10.60
C PHE A 395 1.29 -11.25 11.44
N ILE A 396 2.29 -11.22 12.32
CA ILE A 396 2.59 -12.34 13.23
C ILE A 396 1.39 -12.62 14.12
N LEU A 397 0.77 -11.59 14.72
CA LEU A 397 -0.42 -11.75 15.54
C LEU A 397 -1.55 -12.41 14.75
N ILE A 398 -1.80 -12.01 13.49
CA ILE A 398 -2.84 -12.64 12.66
C ILE A 398 -2.54 -14.11 12.41
N ILE A 399 -1.31 -14.43 11.99
CA ILE A 399 -0.91 -15.82 11.68
C ILE A 399 -1.03 -16.68 12.95
N LEU A 400 -0.52 -16.20 14.08
CA LEU A 400 -0.60 -16.90 15.35
C LEU A 400 -2.05 -17.11 15.80
N THR A 401 -2.91 -16.10 15.65
CA THR A 401 -4.32 -16.20 16.03
C THR A 401 -5.08 -17.17 15.11
N ALA A 402 -4.82 -17.11 13.80
CA ALA A 402 -5.40 -18.02 12.82
C ALA A 402 -4.99 -19.49 13.06
N LEU A 403 -3.73 -19.72 13.41
CA LEU A 403 -3.24 -21.04 13.81
C LEU A 403 -3.85 -21.48 15.14
N ALA A 404 -3.98 -20.56 16.09
CA ALA A 404 -4.46 -20.88 17.43
C ALA A 404 -5.94 -21.26 17.47
N LEU A 405 -6.77 -20.66 16.62
CA LEU A 405 -8.17 -21.03 16.51
C LEU A 405 -8.41 -22.47 16.00
N LYS A 406 -7.39 -23.14 15.46
CA LYS A 406 -7.48 -24.57 15.16
C LYS A 406 -7.41 -25.46 16.41
N THR A 407 -6.93 -24.95 17.54
CA THR A 407 -6.76 -25.72 18.79
C THR A 407 -7.10 -24.87 20.01
N VAL A 408 -8.22 -25.18 20.69
CA VAL A 408 -8.73 -24.44 21.87
C VAL A 408 -7.65 -24.13 22.93
N VAL A 409 -6.74 -25.08 23.16
CA VAL A 409 -5.62 -24.96 24.11
C VAL A 409 -4.62 -23.87 23.71
N THR A 410 -4.33 -23.73 22.41
CA THR A 410 -3.41 -22.70 21.92
C THR A 410 -4.03 -21.30 21.95
N THR A 411 -5.34 -21.17 21.78
CA THR A 411 -6.05 -19.88 21.88
C THR A 411 -6.00 -19.33 23.31
N LEU A 412 -6.20 -20.20 24.31
CA LEU A 412 -6.07 -19.82 25.72
C LEU A 412 -4.62 -19.47 26.09
N LEU A 413 -3.63 -20.25 25.62
CA LEU A 413 -2.21 -19.96 25.82
C LEU A 413 -1.77 -18.65 25.15
N LEU A 414 -2.28 -18.32 23.96
CA LEU A 414 -1.99 -17.05 23.30
C LEU A 414 -2.61 -15.86 24.03
N CYS A 415 -3.87 -15.97 24.48
CA CYS A 415 -4.52 -14.94 25.28
C CYS A 415 -3.79 -14.72 26.62
N PHE A 416 -3.35 -15.79 27.29
CA PHE A 416 -2.55 -15.70 28.52
C PHE A 416 -1.14 -15.17 28.26
N GLY A 417 -0.47 -15.63 27.20
CA GLY A 417 0.87 -15.15 26.82
C GLY A 417 0.86 -13.67 26.42
N LEU A 418 -0.16 -13.23 25.66
CA LEU A 418 -0.30 -11.83 25.27
C LEU A 418 -0.68 -10.94 26.44
N SER A 419 -1.57 -11.38 27.34
CA SER A 419 -1.85 -10.64 28.58
C SER A 419 -0.63 -10.56 29.49
N ALA A 420 0.19 -11.61 29.59
CA ALA A 420 1.44 -11.61 30.34
C ALA A 420 2.52 -10.72 29.70
N VAL A 421 2.68 -10.74 28.38
CA VAL A 421 3.61 -9.87 27.64
C VAL A 421 3.17 -8.41 27.72
N VAL A 422 1.87 -8.13 27.58
CA VAL A 422 1.30 -6.80 27.79
C VAL A 422 1.57 -6.37 29.24
N TRP A 423 1.22 -7.17 30.24
CA TRP A 423 1.51 -6.87 31.65
C TRP A 423 3.00 -6.58 31.90
N TYR A 424 3.88 -7.40 31.33
CA TYR A 424 5.32 -7.26 31.46
C TYR A 424 5.86 -6.00 30.78
N LEU A 425 5.43 -5.71 29.55
CA LEU A 425 5.80 -4.49 28.82
C LEU A 425 5.25 -3.25 29.53
N PHE A 426 4.03 -3.32 30.07
CA PHE A 426 3.45 -2.26 30.88
C PHE A 426 4.17 -2.11 32.24
N GLY A 427 4.66 -3.18 32.85
CA GLY A 427 5.42 -3.13 34.10
C GLY A 427 6.86 -2.63 33.92
N ARG A 428 7.50 -2.95 32.79
CA ARG A 428 8.94 -2.70 32.57
C ARG A 428 9.24 -1.46 31.71
N PHE A 429 8.36 -1.10 30.77
CA PHE A 429 8.58 0.02 29.82
C PHE A 429 7.66 1.23 30.04
N LEU A 430 6.82 1.24 31.08
CA LEU A 430 6.29 2.51 31.59
C LEU A 430 7.38 3.15 32.45
N PRO A 431 8.07 4.21 31.98
CA PRO A 431 9.00 4.92 32.84
C PRO A 431 8.13 5.57 33.93
N GLY A 432 8.37 5.21 35.19
CA GLY A 432 7.96 6.03 36.31
C GLY A 432 8.72 7.36 36.36
N ASP A 433 9.78 7.47 35.55
CA ASP A 433 10.74 8.55 35.61
C ASP A 433 10.39 9.67 34.62
N LYS A 434 9.80 10.74 35.16
CA LYS A 434 9.36 11.93 34.41
C LYS A 434 10.54 12.61 33.72
N ASP A 435 11.75 12.47 34.27
CA ASP A 435 12.97 13.13 33.79
C ASP A 435 13.47 12.54 32.47
N LEU A 436 13.27 11.24 32.23
CA LEU A 436 13.67 10.60 30.98
C LEU A 436 12.80 11.07 29.80
N ILE A 437 11.50 11.26 30.05
CA ILE A 437 10.53 11.77 29.08
C ILE A 437 10.86 13.23 28.75
N TYR A 438 11.19 14.04 29.77
CA TYR A 438 11.60 15.44 29.59
C TYR A 438 12.90 15.56 28.78
N LYS A 439 13.93 14.75 29.09
CA LYS A 439 15.18 14.70 28.31
C LYS A 439 14.95 14.26 26.85
N THR A 440 14.04 13.31 26.63
CA THR A 440 13.68 12.87 25.27
C THR A 440 12.96 14.00 24.50
N TYR A 441 12.04 14.71 25.15
CA TYR A 441 11.37 15.89 24.59
C TYR A 441 12.38 17.00 24.24
N GLU A 442 13.31 17.28 25.14
CA GLU A 442 14.35 18.29 24.95
C GLU A 442 15.27 17.94 23.78
N SER A 443 15.69 16.67 23.67
CA SER A 443 16.54 16.20 22.56
C SER A 443 15.85 16.24 21.19
N VAL A 444 14.53 16.08 21.12
CA VAL A 444 13.77 16.01 19.87
C VAL A 444 13.35 17.39 19.38
N PHE A 445 13.00 18.30 20.29
CA PHE A 445 12.41 19.60 19.95
C PHE A 445 13.35 20.79 20.16
N LYS A 446 14.32 20.72 21.08
CA LYS A 446 15.23 21.83 21.39
C LYS A 446 16.54 21.77 20.60
N ASN A 447 17.03 20.58 20.25
CA ASN A 447 18.27 20.40 19.48
C ASN A 447 18.07 20.38 17.95
N ARG A 448 16.97 20.94 17.43
CA ARG A 448 16.72 21.12 15.99
C ARG A 448 16.52 22.59 15.58
N GLY A 449 16.99 23.51 16.42
CA GLY A 449 17.19 24.92 16.06
C GLY A 449 18.46 25.09 15.25
#